data_AF-A0A0V0U8M4-F1
#
_entry.id   AF-A0A0V0U8M4-F1
#
_cell.length_a   1.000
_cell.length_b   1.000
_cell.length_c   1.000
_cell.angle_alpha   90.00
_cell.angle_beta   90.00
_cell.angle_gamma   90.00
#
_symmetry.space_group_name_H-M   'P 1'
#
loop_
_entity.id
_entity.type
_entity.pdbx_description
1 polymer ?
#
loop_
_entity_poly.entity_id
_entity_poly.type
_entity_poly.pdbx_seq_one_letter_code
_entity_poly.pdbx_strand_id
1 'polypeptide(L)'
;MALRFLTLENVIDYLETLPPEDQMNAEVCQLPPLCEDSNLTDEEPIEENDLAEVMPLDVCGELDVTLDSDVIEDADDLYESSDSQTWSKRKSLNHVFENVPVLPLSTLAPELIPLNPIELFYKIMPKEEMAHFAEMTERYALQKGVTLNVEEEDIEKFFGLLLLSGYNCVPCENMFWSTAEDLAVPIARATMSRNRFHDLKKYFHIVDNMTLQEGDKLAKISPMYENMGKRLRQWGIFSEALSIDQCMVPYCGNRSCKIFIKGKEIRFGFKVWTMASSSGYPYAMQIYAGNEGDRNKEPLGFSVVKEMVSHLSEPNKYHVYFDSFFTSPHLMKELTQKGIKATGTIRDARIRNCPLMRPEVITEKSRGYFDHTCDGDMYVCRWNDNVTVTIASNYHTHFPVGSVKRYSRAEKKHANITQPNIIRQYNQCVNGVSVMDKMLSSYRPKIRSKKWWWNLFSHALNMAVVAAWKLHMELHTTTSDQLSHLEFRRFITIHLLHAMPFVRSQPGPRSHLPMSLRSSHGHYLQSCTQGRCAFCKKNCRNECVLCKKRLHRNCFPSYHGLA
;
A
#
# COMPACT_ATOMS: atom_id res chain seq x y z
N MET A 1 -28.22 -16.50 2.04
CA MET A 1 -29.24 -15.92 2.95
C MET A 1 -28.53 -14.91 3.84
N ALA A 2 -28.96 -13.64 3.88
CA ALA A 2 -28.31 -12.57 4.64
C ALA A 2 -28.77 -12.58 6.10
N LEU A 3 -27.83 -12.73 7.06
CA LEU A 3 -28.12 -12.78 8.50
C LEU A 3 -27.48 -11.57 9.18
N ARG A 4 -28.27 -10.88 10.01
CA ARG A 4 -27.86 -9.64 10.67
C ARG A 4 -27.51 -9.87 12.14
N PHE A 5 -26.39 -9.30 12.57
CA PHE A 5 -25.87 -9.43 13.93
C PHE A 5 -25.53 -8.05 14.52
N LEU A 6 -25.69 -7.90 15.83
CA LEU A 6 -25.42 -6.65 16.54
C LEU A 6 -23.97 -6.51 17.03
N THR A 7 -23.25 -7.62 17.19
CA THR A 7 -21.88 -7.63 17.73
C THR A 7 -20.95 -8.54 16.93
N LEU A 8 -19.65 -8.25 16.95
CA LEU A 8 -18.63 -9.09 16.29
C LEU A 8 -18.57 -10.49 16.90
N GLU A 9 -18.73 -10.59 18.23
CA GLU A 9 -18.71 -11.85 18.96
C GLU A 9 -19.81 -12.79 18.47
N ASN A 10 -21.04 -12.26 18.28
CA ASN A 10 -22.15 -13.03 17.75
C ASN A 10 -21.91 -13.48 16.29
N VAL A 11 -21.21 -12.67 15.49
CA VAL A 11 -20.80 -13.08 14.13
C VAL A 11 -19.75 -14.18 14.19
N ILE A 12 -18.74 -14.06 15.07
CA ILE A 12 -17.69 -15.07 15.20
C ILE A 12 -18.29 -16.39 15.67
N ASP A 13 -19.14 -16.37 16.69
CA ASP A 13 -19.87 -17.54 17.18
C ASP A 13 -20.70 -18.16 16.06
N TYR A 14 -21.45 -17.34 15.30
CA TYR A 14 -22.20 -17.82 14.15
C TYR A 14 -21.30 -18.46 13.09
N LEU A 15 -20.19 -17.81 12.72
CA LEU A 15 -19.25 -18.36 11.76
C LEU A 15 -18.67 -19.69 12.25
N GLU A 16 -18.40 -19.83 13.54
CA GLU A 16 -17.90 -21.09 14.11
C GLU A 16 -18.93 -22.22 14.09
N THR A 17 -20.23 -21.90 14.02
CA THR A 17 -21.30 -22.90 13.85
C THR A 17 -21.48 -23.39 12.41
N LEU A 18 -20.89 -22.73 11.42
CA LEU A 18 -21.02 -23.11 10.01
C LEU A 18 -20.16 -24.32 9.64
N PRO A 19 -20.54 -25.11 8.61
CA PRO A 19 -19.65 -26.09 8.00
C PRO A 19 -18.32 -25.46 7.54
N PRO A 20 -17.17 -26.18 7.59
CA PRO A 20 -15.86 -25.62 7.24
C PRO A 20 -15.80 -24.98 5.84
N GLU A 21 -16.58 -25.51 4.89
CA GLU A 21 -16.72 -24.99 3.53
C GLU A 21 -17.43 -23.62 3.48
N ASP A 22 -18.47 -23.43 4.29
CA ASP A 22 -19.22 -22.17 4.38
C ASP A 22 -18.48 -21.12 5.21
N GLN A 23 -17.67 -21.56 6.20
CA GLN A 23 -16.80 -20.67 6.97
C GLN A 23 -15.80 -19.92 6.08
N MET A 24 -15.32 -20.55 5.01
CA MET A 24 -14.38 -19.95 4.05
C MET A 24 -15.09 -19.02 3.05
N ASN A 25 -16.39 -19.19 2.85
CA ASN A 25 -17.19 -18.44 1.87
C ASN A 25 -18.05 -17.35 2.52
N ALA A 26 -18.06 -17.23 3.84
CA ALA A 26 -18.79 -16.18 4.54
C ALA A 26 -18.08 -14.83 4.40
N GLU A 27 -18.73 -13.87 3.73
CA GLU A 27 -18.32 -12.46 3.74
C GLU A 27 -19.13 -11.73 4.81
N VAL A 28 -18.44 -11.07 5.74
CA VAL A 28 -19.07 -10.26 6.79
C VAL A 28 -18.95 -8.80 6.39
N CYS A 29 -20.05 -8.21 5.97
CA CYS A 29 -20.15 -6.79 5.69
C CYS A 29 -20.71 -6.07 6.90
N GLN A 30 -20.11 -4.95 7.28
CA GLN A 30 -20.75 -4.09 8.27
C GLN A 30 -21.71 -3.13 7.59
N LEU A 31 -22.99 -3.28 7.87
CA LEU A 31 -24.00 -2.29 7.53
C LEU A 31 -23.79 -1.05 8.40
N PRO A 32 -23.88 0.16 7.83
CA PRO A 32 -23.82 1.37 8.64
C PRO A 32 -24.90 1.34 9.71
N PRO A 33 -24.65 1.90 10.90
CA PRO A 33 -25.73 2.14 11.85
C PRO A 33 -26.83 2.95 11.15
N LEU A 34 -28.09 2.61 11.43
CA LEU A 34 -29.26 3.38 11.01
C LEU A 34 -29.20 4.76 11.65
N CYS A 35 -28.41 5.66 11.05
CA CYS A 35 -28.33 7.05 11.44
C CYS A 35 -28.80 7.83 10.22
N GLU A 36 -30.10 8.12 10.20
CA GLU A 36 -30.80 8.94 9.20
C GLU A 36 -30.15 10.34 9.05
N ASP A 37 -29.30 10.74 10.00
CA ASP A 37 -28.62 12.04 10.07
C ASP A 37 -27.09 12.00 9.89
N SER A 38 -26.48 10.92 9.41
CA SER A 38 -25.00 10.88 9.15
C SER A 38 -24.54 11.69 7.93
N ASN A 39 -25.31 12.73 7.58
CA ASN A 39 -24.93 13.75 6.64
C ASN A 39 -23.94 14.74 7.29
N LEU A 40 -22.79 14.93 6.61
CA LEU A 40 -21.96 16.15 6.55
C LEU A 40 -20.82 16.40 7.56
N THR A 41 -20.53 15.60 8.57
CA THR A 41 -19.32 15.87 9.39
C THR A 41 -18.08 15.16 8.85
N ASP A 42 -17.02 15.92 8.57
CA ASP A 42 -15.72 15.39 8.15
C ASP A 42 -15.00 14.61 9.25
N GLU A 43 -15.28 14.94 10.51
CA GLU A 43 -14.55 14.40 11.66
C GLU A 43 -15.33 13.30 12.37
N GLU A 44 -14.59 12.28 12.80
CA GLU A 44 -15.09 11.17 13.60
C GLU A 44 -14.69 11.30 15.08
N PRO A 45 -15.49 10.75 16.01
CA PRO A 45 -15.19 10.72 17.43
C PRO A 45 -14.13 9.63 17.74
N ILE A 46 -12.90 9.80 17.21
CA ILE A 46 -11.77 8.89 17.41
C ILE A 46 -10.62 9.65 18.08
N GLU A 47 -9.92 9.00 19.01
CA GLU A 47 -8.74 9.58 19.66
C GLU A 47 -7.50 9.40 18.77
N GLU A 48 -6.91 10.50 18.31
CA GLU A 48 -5.79 10.49 17.33
C GLU A 48 -4.48 9.92 17.89
N ASN A 49 -4.34 9.88 19.22
CA ASN A 49 -3.14 9.40 19.90
C ASN A 49 -3.21 7.92 20.29
N ASP A 50 -4.35 7.25 20.09
CA ASP A 50 -4.46 5.83 20.40
C ASP A 50 -3.79 5.02 19.27
N LEU A 51 -2.48 4.82 19.43
CA LEU A 51 -1.60 4.13 18.48
C LEU A 51 -1.82 2.62 18.44
N ALA A 52 -2.68 2.08 19.31
CA ALA A 52 -2.99 0.66 19.27
C ALA A 52 -3.78 0.35 17.99
N GLU A 53 -3.43 -0.76 17.35
CA GLU A 53 -4.43 -1.55 16.62
C GLU A 53 -5.46 -2.00 17.65
N VAL A 54 -6.34 -1.09 18.09
CA VAL A 54 -7.50 -1.46 18.89
C VAL A 54 -8.30 -2.34 17.95
N MET A 55 -8.22 -3.65 18.14
CA MET A 55 -9.28 -4.53 17.71
C MET A 55 -10.54 -3.97 18.35
N PRO A 56 -11.47 -3.40 17.58
CA PRO A 56 -12.70 -2.92 18.16
C PRO A 56 -13.34 -4.10 18.90
N LEU A 57 -13.57 -3.93 20.21
CA LEU A 57 -14.30 -4.93 21.02
C LEU A 57 -15.71 -5.14 20.46
N ASP A 58 -16.26 -4.09 19.84
CA ASP A 58 -17.54 -4.14 19.16
C ASP A 58 -17.54 -3.24 17.92
N VAL A 59 -18.28 -3.64 16.88
CA VAL A 59 -18.29 -2.92 15.60
C VAL A 59 -19.52 -2.01 15.53
N CYS A 60 -19.33 -0.71 15.27
CA CYS A 60 -20.44 0.25 15.23
C CYS A 60 -21.32 0.11 13.97
N GLY A 61 -22.51 -0.50 14.08
CA GLY A 61 -23.43 -0.80 12.97
C GLY A 61 -23.86 -2.28 12.95
N GLU A 62 -24.93 -2.64 12.24
CA GLU A 62 -25.34 -4.05 12.08
C GLU A 62 -24.32 -4.79 11.19
N LEU A 63 -23.97 -6.03 11.53
CA LEU A 63 -23.11 -6.88 10.71
C LEU A 63 -24.00 -7.80 9.86
N ASP A 64 -23.88 -7.72 8.54
CA ASP A 64 -24.49 -8.63 7.59
C ASP A 64 -23.50 -9.74 7.24
N VAL A 65 -23.89 -10.98 7.50
CA VAL A 65 -23.15 -12.17 7.08
C VAL A 65 -23.85 -12.70 5.84
N THR A 66 -23.21 -12.50 4.70
CA THR A 66 -23.57 -13.16 3.46
C THR A 66 -22.78 -14.45 3.35
N LEU A 67 -23.49 -15.57 3.54
CA LEU A 67 -23.03 -16.83 2.99
C LEU A 67 -23.17 -16.74 1.48
N ASP A 68 -22.06 -16.91 0.76
CA ASP A 68 -22.03 -17.28 -0.65
C ASP A 68 -22.59 -18.72 -0.77
N SER A 69 -23.84 -18.90 -0.33
CA SER A 69 -24.61 -20.10 -0.59
C SER A 69 -24.96 -20.00 -2.06
N ASP A 70 -24.13 -20.60 -2.91
CA ASP A 70 -24.43 -20.90 -4.31
C ASP A 70 -25.62 -21.88 -4.36
N VAL A 71 -26.79 -21.43 -3.91
CA VAL A 71 -28.06 -21.98 -4.32
C VAL A 71 -28.15 -21.64 -5.80
N ILE A 72 -27.66 -22.58 -6.60
CA ILE A 72 -28.14 -22.76 -7.95
C ILE A 72 -29.62 -23.08 -7.77
N GLU A 73 -30.48 -22.06 -7.84
CA GLU A 73 -31.72 -22.27 -8.56
C GLU A 73 -31.29 -22.42 -10.01
N ASP A 74 -31.54 -23.60 -10.57
CA ASP A 74 -31.30 -23.90 -11.98
C ASP A 74 -32.10 -22.90 -12.83
N ALA A 75 -31.47 -21.80 -13.17
CA ALA A 75 -31.89 -20.91 -14.24
C ALA A 75 -30.76 -20.91 -15.27
N ASP A 76 -30.79 -21.91 -16.14
CA ASP A 76 -30.27 -21.77 -17.50
C ASP A 76 -31.04 -20.60 -18.15
N ASP A 77 -30.56 -19.37 -17.98
CA ASP A 77 -31.06 -18.24 -18.73
C ASP A 77 -29.92 -17.58 -19.50
N LEU A 78 -30.00 -17.75 -20.82
CA LEU A 78 -29.25 -17.04 -21.83
C LEU A 78 -29.38 -15.54 -21.60
N TYR A 79 -28.25 -14.89 -21.32
CA TYR A 79 -28.16 -13.44 -21.32
C TYR A 79 -28.29 -12.93 -22.77
N GLU A 80 -29.50 -12.59 -23.20
CA GLU A 80 -29.69 -11.81 -24.43
C GLU A 80 -29.40 -10.33 -24.15
N SER A 81 -28.35 -9.84 -24.80
CA SER A 81 -27.95 -8.44 -24.83
C SER A 81 -29.00 -7.59 -25.54
N SER A 82 -29.82 -6.84 -24.78
CA SER A 82 -30.57 -5.71 -25.33
C SER A 82 -29.85 -4.40 -25.02
N ASP A 83 -29.15 -3.87 -26.03
CA ASP A 83 -28.64 -2.51 -26.04
C ASP A 83 -29.79 -1.50 -25.98
N SER A 84 -29.83 -0.71 -24.90
CA SER A 84 -29.99 0.75 -25.00
C SER A 84 -29.88 1.36 -23.59
N GLN A 85 -28.67 1.70 -23.18
CA GLN A 85 -28.47 2.66 -22.09
C GLN A 85 -27.65 3.84 -22.60
N THR A 86 -28.32 4.98 -22.67
CA THR A 86 -27.73 6.27 -23.00
C THR A 86 -26.75 6.69 -21.92
N TRP A 87 -25.47 6.70 -22.28
CA TRP A 87 -24.38 7.25 -21.49
C TRP A 87 -24.58 8.75 -21.25
N SER A 88 -24.78 9.17 -20.00
CA SER A 88 -24.66 10.58 -19.65
C SER A 88 -23.18 10.93 -19.53
N LYS A 89 -22.70 11.83 -20.39
CA LYS A 89 -21.33 12.37 -20.33
C LYS A 89 -21.14 13.11 -19.00
N ARG A 90 -20.38 12.50 -18.08
CA ARG A 90 -19.84 13.19 -16.90
C ARG A 90 -19.11 14.45 -17.38
N LYS A 91 -19.40 15.60 -16.76
CA LYS A 91 -18.42 16.70 -16.71
C LYS A 91 -17.40 16.28 -15.66
N SER A 92 -16.32 15.67 -16.10
CA SER A 92 -15.20 15.37 -15.22
C SER A 92 -14.69 16.64 -14.55
N LEU A 93 -14.18 16.54 -13.32
CA LEU A 93 -13.30 17.52 -12.67
C LEU A 93 -11.95 17.70 -13.42
N ASN A 94 -11.89 17.32 -14.71
CA ASN A 94 -10.74 17.29 -15.62
C ASN A 94 -10.08 18.65 -15.90
N HIS A 95 -10.53 19.77 -15.33
CA HIS A 95 -9.92 21.06 -15.68
C HIS A 95 -8.52 21.29 -15.07
N VAL A 96 -8.02 20.40 -14.22
CA VAL A 96 -6.68 20.53 -13.61
C VAL A 96 -5.71 19.41 -14.02
N PHE A 97 -6.22 18.23 -14.39
CA PHE A 97 -5.37 17.07 -14.68
C PHE A 97 -5.27 16.85 -16.19
N GLU A 98 -4.12 17.24 -16.76
CA GLU A 98 -3.80 17.04 -18.18
C GLU A 98 -4.08 15.59 -18.62
N ASN A 99 -4.57 15.43 -19.86
CA ASN A 99 -4.58 14.13 -20.51
C ASN A 99 -3.14 13.68 -20.72
N VAL A 100 -2.62 12.86 -19.82
CA VAL A 100 -1.26 12.34 -19.92
C VAL A 100 -1.21 11.32 -21.07
N PRO A 101 -0.44 11.56 -22.15
CA PRO A 101 -0.32 10.59 -23.23
C PRO A 101 0.33 9.31 -22.69
N VAL A 102 -0.24 8.16 -23.03
CA VAL A 102 0.28 6.86 -22.63
C VAL A 102 1.32 6.42 -23.66
N LEU A 103 2.59 6.31 -23.24
CA LEU A 103 3.69 5.83 -24.06
C LEU A 103 4.35 4.61 -23.41
N PRO A 104 4.84 3.61 -24.17
CA PRO A 104 5.50 2.45 -23.57
C PRO A 104 6.72 2.84 -22.72
N LEU A 105 6.92 2.15 -21.58
CA LEU A 105 8.08 2.38 -20.70
C LEU A 105 9.42 2.29 -21.45
N SER A 106 9.54 1.40 -22.44
CA SER A 106 10.75 1.28 -23.28
C SER A 106 11.09 2.56 -24.04
N THR A 107 10.09 3.34 -24.43
CA THR A 107 10.25 4.62 -25.13
C THR A 107 10.64 5.72 -24.16
N LEU A 108 10.07 5.70 -22.94
CA LEU A 108 10.31 6.72 -21.91
C LEU A 108 11.55 6.44 -21.06
N ALA A 109 12.06 5.21 -21.03
CA ALA A 109 13.16 4.81 -20.17
C ALA A 109 14.41 5.71 -20.28
N PRO A 110 14.87 6.14 -21.47
CA PRO A 110 16.02 7.05 -21.58
C PRO A 110 15.83 8.39 -20.85
N GLU A 111 14.59 8.88 -20.77
CA GLU A 111 14.24 10.13 -20.08
C GLU A 111 14.02 9.92 -18.58
N LEU A 112 13.56 8.73 -18.18
CA LEU A 112 13.24 8.40 -16.78
C LEU A 112 14.44 7.90 -15.98
N ILE A 113 15.38 7.16 -16.59
CA ILE A 113 16.61 6.66 -15.95
C ILE A 113 17.42 7.77 -15.26
N PRO A 114 17.69 8.94 -15.87
CA PRO A 114 18.50 9.98 -15.22
C PRO A 114 17.77 10.70 -14.08
N LEU A 115 16.47 10.48 -13.89
CA LEU A 115 15.69 11.16 -12.86
C LEU A 115 16.03 10.64 -11.47
N ASN A 116 16.16 11.57 -10.53
CA ASN A 116 16.34 11.24 -9.14
C ASN A 116 15.01 10.79 -8.48
N PRO A 117 15.03 10.26 -7.25
CA PRO A 117 13.82 9.74 -6.60
C PRO A 117 12.67 10.74 -6.46
N ILE A 118 12.94 12.03 -6.22
CA ILE A 118 11.84 13.01 -6.10
C ILE A 118 11.23 13.32 -7.48
N GLU A 119 12.05 13.38 -8.53
CA GLU A 119 11.57 13.62 -9.88
C GLU A 119 10.67 12.47 -10.36
N LEU A 120 11.04 11.21 -10.06
CA LEU A 120 10.18 10.05 -10.30
C LEU A 120 8.89 10.09 -9.48
N PHE A 121 8.96 10.52 -8.22
CA PHE A 121 7.77 10.72 -7.39
C PHE A 121 6.84 11.77 -7.99
N TYR A 122 7.36 12.91 -8.46
CA TYR A 122 6.57 13.95 -9.11
C TYR A 122 5.98 13.52 -10.47
N LYS A 123 6.46 12.45 -11.11
CA LYS A 123 5.73 11.85 -12.25
C LYS A 123 4.40 11.23 -11.81
N ILE A 124 4.30 10.74 -10.58
CA ILE A 124 3.09 10.09 -10.04
C ILE A 124 2.21 11.08 -9.27
N MET A 125 2.81 11.91 -8.43
CA MET A 125 2.16 12.95 -7.64
C MET A 125 2.81 14.30 -7.96
N PRO A 126 2.42 14.97 -9.06
CA PRO A 126 3.03 16.20 -9.55
C PRO A 126 3.02 17.35 -8.55
N LYS A 127 3.96 18.27 -8.74
CA LYS A 127 4.09 19.45 -7.86
C LYS A 127 2.88 20.37 -7.98
N GLU A 128 2.26 20.43 -9.15
CA GLU A 128 1.05 21.21 -9.41
C GLU A 128 -0.14 20.74 -8.55
N GLU A 129 -0.13 19.48 -8.09
CA GLU A 129 -1.14 18.99 -7.14
C GLU A 129 -0.99 19.63 -5.76
N MET A 130 0.23 20.04 -5.37
CA MET A 130 0.47 20.73 -4.10
C MET A 130 -0.24 22.08 -4.07
N ALA A 131 -0.27 22.78 -5.22
CA ALA A 131 -0.99 24.05 -5.36
C ALA A 131 -2.50 23.84 -5.22
N HIS A 132 -3.02 22.78 -5.85
CA HIS A 132 -4.41 22.41 -5.73
C HIS A 132 -4.80 22.04 -4.29
N PHE A 133 -3.98 21.23 -3.60
CA PHE A 133 -4.23 20.87 -2.21
C PHE A 133 -4.15 22.09 -1.28
N ALA A 134 -3.25 23.02 -1.54
CA ALA A 134 -3.19 24.29 -0.81
C ALA A 134 -4.50 25.07 -0.99
N GLU A 135 -4.94 25.29 -2.23
CA GLU A 135 -6.19 26.00 -2.55
C GLU A 135 -7.42 25.35 -1.88
N MET A 136 -7.55 24.02 -1.98
CA MET A 136 -8.68 23.30 -1.36
C MET A 136 -8.63 23.37 0.17
N THR A 137 -7.43 23.36 0.76
CA THR A 137 -7.22 23.49 2.20
C THR A 137 -7.61 24.88 2.71
N GLU A 138 -7.18 25.95 2.02
CA GLU A 138 -7.57 27.33 2.34
C GLU A 138 -9.09 27.52 2.20
N ARG A 139 -9.67 27.01 1.11
CA ARG A 139 -11.11 27.07 0.88
C ARG A 139 -11.89 26.38 2.00
N TYR A 140 -11.47 25.19 2.41
CA TYR A 140 -12.13 24.50 3.53
C TYR A 140 -11.97 25.25 4.86
N ALA A 141 -10.78 25.80 5.14
CA ALA A 141 -10.58 26.64 6.32
C ALA A 141 -11.56 27.82 6.33
N LEU A 142 -11.74 28.49 5.19
CA LEU A 142 -12.67 29.60 5.03
C LEU A 142 -14.13 29.16 5.25
N GLN A 143 -14.53 27.99 4.72
CA GLN A 143 -15.84 27.39 4.97
C GLN A 143 -16.10 27.10 6.47
N LYS A 144 -15.04 26.93 7.26
CA LYS A 144 -15.09 26.79 8.73
C LYS A 144 -14.91 28.10 9.48
N GLY A 145 -14.87 29.24 8.78
CA GLY A 145 -14.73 30.57 9.36
C GLY A 145 -13.30 30.91 9.80
N VAL A 146 -12.28 30.20 9.29
CA VAL A 146 -10.87 30.43 9.61
C VAL A 146 -10.12 30.87 8.37
N THR A 147 -9.39 31.97 8.46
CA THR A 147 -8.45 32.38 7.41
C THR A 147 -7.11 31.70 7.65
N LEU A 148 -6.74 30.79 6.75
CA LEU A 148 -5.47 30.10 6.74
C LEU A 148 -4.78 30.44 5.42
N ASN A 149 -3.53 30.89 5.48
CA ASN A 149 -2.67 30.98 4.29
C ASN A 149 -1.92 29.66 4.17
N VAL A 150 -1.93 29.03 3.01
CA VAL A 150 -1.24 27.76 2.71
C VAL A 150 -0.60 27.86 1.34
N GLU A 151 0.70 27.62 1.28
CA GLU A 151 1.45 27.59 0.03
C GLU A 151 1.80 26.15 -0.38
N GLU A 152 2.23 25.95 -1.62
CA GLU A 152 2.70 24.64 -2.11
C GLU A 152 3.76 24.02 -1.19
N GLU A 153 4.69 24.85 -0.72
CA GLU A 153 5.79 24.45 0.17
C GLU A 153 5.28 23.98 1.55
N ASP A 154 4.17 24.53 2.06
CA ASP A 154 3.54 24.04 3.28
C ASP A 154 3.02 22.62 3.10
N ILE A 155 2.40 22.33 1.95
CA ILE A 155 1.87 21.00 1.62
C ILE A 155 3.02 20.00 1.42
N GLU A 156 4.09 20.37 0.72
CA GLU A 156 5.27 19.53 0.56
C GLU A 156 5.86 19.15 1.92
N LYS A 157 6.10 20.15 2.79
CA LYS A 157 6.64 19.93 4.14
C LYS A 157 5.69 19.08 4.99
N PHE A 158 4.39 19.31 4.88
CA PHE A 158 3.37 18.51 5.55
C PHE A 158 3.42 17.05 5.11
N PHE A 159 3.49 16.77 3.80
CA PHE A 159 3.62 15.41 3.26
C PHE A 159 4.94 14.77 3.67
N GLY A 160 6.03 15.54 3.68
CA GLY A 160 7.33 15.11 4.18
C GLY A 160 7.24 14.63 5.64
N LEU A 161 6.51 15.32 6.50
CA LEU A 161 6.32 14.90 7.90
C LEU A 161 5.45 13.63 8.01
N LEU A 162 4.44 13.48 7.16
CA LEU A 162 3.65 12.25 7.09
C LEU A 162 4.53 11.06 6.67
N LEU A 163 5.35 11.21 5.64
CA LEU A 163 6.27 10.16 5.18
C LEU A 163 7.36 9.85 6.21
N LEU A 164 7.89 10.87 6.90
CA LEU A 164 8.86 10.73 7.99
C LEU A 164 8.30 9.82 9.10
N SER A 165 7.02 9.99 9.45
CA SER A 165 6.37 9.18 10.49
C SER A 165 6.32 7.69 10.16
N GLY A 166 6.46 7.31 8.89
CA GLY A 166 6.45 5.92 8.45
C GLY A 166 7.73 5.14 8.78
N TYR A 167 8.86 5.84 8.95
CA TYR A 167 10.15 5.20 9.28
C TYR A 167 10.84 5.79 10.52
N ASN A 168 10.30 6.88 11.09
CA ASN A 168 10.69 7.43 12.37
C ASN A 168 9.51 7.35 13.33
N CYS A 169 9.64 6.53 14.38
CA CYS A 169 8.54 6.19 15.27
C CYS A 169 8.72 6.86 16.62
N VAL A 170 7.70 7.61 17.05
CA VAL A 170 7.59 8.17 18.40
C VAL A 170 6.31 7.69 19.08
N PRO A 171 6.23 7.70 20.42
CA PRO A 171 5.08 7.14 21.15
C PRO A 171 3.76 7.90 21.00
N CYS A 172 3.75 9.14 20.50
CA CYS A 172 2.53 9.84 20.06
C CYS A 172 2.91 11.01 19.15
N GLU A 173 1.95 11.52 18.38
CA GLU A 173 2.20 12.55 17.36
C GLU A 173 2.91 13.79 17.93
N ASN A 174 2.46 14.27 19.09
CA ASN A 174 3.03 15.47 19.71
C ASN A 174 4.53 15.32 20.05
N MET A 175 5.03 14.08 20.21
CA MET A 175 6.43 13.83 20.52
C MET A 175 7.38 14.09 19.35
N PHE A 176 6.89 14.17 18.11
CA PHE A 176 7.72 14.62 16.97
C PHE A 176 8.31 16.02 17.21
N TRP A 177 7.65 16.86 18.01
CA TRP A 177 8.13 18.21 18.37
C TRP A 177 8.76 18.30 19.77
N SER A 178 8.96 17.16 20.44
CA SER A 178 9.61 17.13 21.76
C SER A 178 11.02 17.73 21.72
N THR A 179 11.40 18.40 22.80
CA THR A 179 12.77 18.87 23.06
C THR A 179 13.56 17.91 23.95
N ALA A 180 12.92 16.86 24.48
CA ALA A 180 13.59 15.88 25.34
C ALA A 180 14.61 15.08 24.52
N GLU A 181 15.80 14.84 25.07
CA GLU A 181 16.93 14.26 24.34
C GLU A 181 16.65 12.85 23.81
N ASP A 182 15.84 12.07 24.53
CA ASP A 182 15.40 10.71 24.22
C ASP A 182 14.29 10.64 23.16
N LEU A 183 13.57 11.75 22.92
CA LEU A 183 12.43 11.83 22.00
C LEU A 183 12.63 12.83 20.86
N ALA A 184 13.74 13.59 20.89
CA ALA A 184 13.96 14.68 19.95
C ALA A 184 13.99 14.18 18.51
N VAL A 185 13.13 14.76 17.68
CA VAL A 185 13.18 14.64 16.22
C VAL A 185 13.50 16.03 15.63
N PRO A 186 14.78 16.43 15.58
CA PRO A 186 15.16 17.81 15.24
C PRO A 186 14.68 18.28 13.87
N ILE A 187 14.53 17.35 12.93
CA ILE A 187 14.05 17.67 11.58
C ILE A 187 12.59 18.12 11.60
N ALA A 188 11.73 17.51 12.41
CA ALA A 188 10.30 17.85 12.43
C ALA A 188 10.06 19.29 12.91
N ARG A 189 10.72 19.68 14.00
CA ARG A 189 10.68 21.04 14.55
C ARG A 189 11.36 22.09 13.66
N ALA A 190 12.36 21.68 12.87
CA ALA A 190 13.05 22.57 11.95
C ALA A 190 12.23 22.83 10.68
N THR A 191 11.42 21.84 10.25
CA THR A 191 10.56 21.94 9.08
C THR A 191 9.34 22.84 9.32
N MET A 192 8.57 22.59 10.39
CA MET A 192 7.44 23.46 10.76
C MET A 192 7.09 23.35 12.25
N SER A 193 6.39 24.36 12.76
CA SER A 193 5.93 24.36 14.15
C SER A 193 4.82 23.32 14.37
N ARG A 194 4.70 22.82 15.60
CA ARG A 194 3.64 21.87 15.99
C ARG A 194 2.24 22.42 15.68
N ASN A 195 2.01 23.71 15.98
CA ASN A 195 0.70 24.33 15.77
C ASN A 195 0.39 24.47 14.28
N ARG A 196 1.38 24.84 13.45
CA ARG A 196 1.22 24.91 12.00
C ARG A 196 0.87 23.54 11.42
N PHE A 197 1.53 22.48 11.87
CA PHE A 197 1.20 21.12 11.47
C PHE A 197 -0.25 20.74 11.84
N HIS A 198 -0.67 21.05 13.07
CA HIS A 198 -2.03 20.81 13.53
C HIS A 198 -3.08 21.59 12.72
N ASP A 199 -2.81 22.86 12.41
CA ASP A 199 -3.69 23.67 11.57
C ASP A 199 -3.83 23.06 10.16
N LEU A 200 -2.70 22.71 9.53
CA LEU A 200 -2.71 22.04 8.22
C LEU A 200 -3.47 20.72 8.29
N LYS A 201 -3.17 19.84 9.25
CA LYS A 201 -3.86 18.56 9.44
C LYS A 201 -5.38 18.74 9.60
N LYS A 202 -5.79 19.69 10.41
CA LYS A 202 -7.20 19.98 10.68
C LYS A 202 -7.93 20.49 9.44
N TYR A 203 -7.32 21.38 8.66
CA TYR A 203 -7.99 21.99 7.51
C TYR A 203 -7.70 21.32 6.17
N PHE A 204 -6.69 20.44 6.08
CA PHE A 204 -6.26 19.79 4.83
C PHE A 204 -7.44 19.16 4.08
N HIS A 205 -7.65 19.56 2.83
CA HIS A 205 -8.71 19.06 1.95
C HIS A 205 -8.21 18.81 0.54
N ILE A 206 -8.83 17.84 -0.12
CA ILE A 206 -8.49 17.42 -1.49
C ILE A 206 -9.50 17.96 -2.51
N VAL A 207 -10.74 18.21 -2.08
CA VAL A 207 -11.84 18.63 -2.95
C VAL A 207 -12.65 19.73 -2.30
N ASP A 208 -13.36 20.49 -3.12
CA ASP A 208 -14.33 21.47 -2.66
C ASP A 208 -15.63 20.77 -2.23
N ASN A 209 -15.97 20.87 -0.94
CA ASN A 209 -17.18 20.28 -0.38
C ASN A 209 -18.47 20.80 -1.06
N MET A 210 -18.45 21.98 -1.68
CA MET A 210 -19.60 22.54 -2.39
C MET A 210 -19.86 21.88 -3.75
N THR A 211 -18.91 21.08 -4.24
CA THR A 211 -18.97 20.40 -5.55
C THR A 211 -19.33 18.92 -5.44
N LEU A 212 -19.53 18.42 -4.22
CA LEU A 212 -19.82 17.02 -3.98
C LEU A 212 -21.24 16.67 -4.45
N GLN A 213 -21.36 15.54 -5.14
CA GLN A 213 -22.66 15.01 -5.54
C GLN A 213 -23.31 14.28 -4.36
N GLU A 214 -24.61 14.52 -4.19
CA GLU A 214 -25.39 13.82 -3.19
C GLU A 214 -25.46 12.32 -3.52
N GLY A 215 -25.22 11.46 -2.52
CA GLY A 215 -25.20 10.01 -2.68
C GLY A 215 -23.84 9.38 -3.04
N ASP A 216 -22.85 10.15 -3.50
CA ASP A 216 -21.49 9.62 -3.71
C ASP A 216 -20.74 9.50 -2.37
N LYS A 217 -20.67 8.28 -1.85
CA LYS A 217 -20.03 7.97 -0.56
C LYS A 217 -18.52 8.24 -0.53
N LEU A 218 -17.86 8.28 -1.69
CA LEU A 218 -16.41 8.36 -1.86
C LEU A 218 -15.94 9.68 -2.48
N ALA A 219 -16.86 10.62 -2.80
CA ALA A 219 -16.58 11.87 -3.52
C ALA A 219 -15.38 12.68 -3.00
N LYS A 220 -15.07 12.59 -1.70
CA LYS A 220 -13.93 13.30 -1.06
C LYS A 220 -12.55 12.77 -1.42
N ILE A 221 -12.46 11.56 -1.96
CA ILE A 221 -11.18 10.87 -2.20
C ILE A 221 -11.11 10.19 -3.57
N SER A 222 -12.24 9.87 -4.20
CA SER A 222 -12.29 9.27 -5.55
C SER A 222 -11.45 10.03 -6.58
N PRO A 223 -11.48 11.40 -6.66
CA PRO A 223 -10.69 12.12 -7.65
C PRO A 223 -9.18 11.87 -7.53
N MET A 224 -8.67 11.71 -6.30
CA MET A 224 -7.26 11.40 -6.06
C MET A 224 -6.88 10.01 -6.60
N TYR A 225 -7.72 8.99 -6.35
CA TYR A 225 -7.48 7.63 -6.83
C TYR A 225 -7.63 7.50 -8.35
N GLU A 226 -8.61 8.19 -8.94
CA GLU A 226 -8.79 8.23 -10.39
C GLU A 226 -7.57 8.85 -11.08
N ASN A 227 -7.09 9.98 -10.58
CA ASN A 227 -5.93 10.67 -11.13
C ASN A 227 -4.63 9.86 -10.91
N MET A 228 -4.41 9.34 -9.71
CA MET A 228 -3.27 8.45 -9.43
C MET A 228 -3.29 7.22 -10.35
N GLY A 229 -4.45 6.61 -10.60
CA GLY A 229 -4.60 5.51 -11.54
C GLY A 229 -4.14 5.87 -12.96
N LYS A 230 -4.49 7.06 -13.46
CA LYS A 230 -4.00 7.54 -14.77
C LYS A 230 -2.48 7.71 -14.78
N ARG A 231 -1.92 8.34 -13.75
CA ARG A 231 -0.47 8.56 -13.60
C ARG A 231 0.31 7.25 -13.52
N LEU A 232 -0.21 6.24 -12.82
CA LEU A 232 0.42 4.93 -12.73
C LEU A 232 0.48 4.17 -14.06
N ARG A 233 -0.36 4.54 -15.04
CA ARG A 233 -0.41 3.93 -16.37
C ARG A 233 0.17 4.80 -17.47
N GLN A 234 0.74 5.96 -17.15
CA GLN A 234 1.24 6.90 -18.16
C GLN A 234 2.41 6.33 -19.00
N TRP A 235 3.14 5.35 -18.48
CA TRP A 235 4.17 4.60 -19.20
C TRP A 235 3.68 3.25 -19.77
N GLY A 236 2.36 3.10 -19.89
CA GLY A 236 1.72 1.85 -20.27
C GLY A 236 1.88 0.75 -19.23
N ILE A 237 1.38 -0.44 -19.56
CA ILE A 237 1.50 -1.63 -18.73
C ILE A 237 2.69 -2.45 -19.23
N PHE A 238 3.82 -2.30 -18.53
CA PHE A 238 5.11 -2.88 -18.89
C PHE A 238 5.30 -4.33 -18.40
N SER A 239 4.46 -4.81 -17.48
CA SER A 239 4.47 -6.22 -17.05
C SER A 239 3.40 -7.02 -17.79
N GLU A 240 3.77 -8.18 -18.32
CA GLU A 240 2.82 -9.09 -18.98
C GLU A 240 2.02 -9.91 -17.99
N ALA A 241 2.58 -10.20 -16.81
CA ALA A 241 1.92 -10.97 -15.76
C ALA A 241 1.32 -10.05 -14.69
N LEU A 242 -0.01 -10.03 -14.62
CA LEU A 242 -0.79 -9.12 -13.78
C LEU A 242 -1.59 -9.90 -12.74
N SER A 243 -1.55 -9.49 -11.48
CA SER A 243 -2.41 -10.03 -10.43
C SER A 243 -3.57 -9.06 -10.14
N ILE A 244 -4.79 -9.58 -10.03
CA ILE A 244 -5.96 -8.84 -9.56
C ILE A 244 -6.39 -9.44 -8.21
N ASP A 245 -6.40 -8.60 -7.18
CA ASP A 245 -6.80 -8.98 -5.82
C ASP A 245 -7.21 -7.73 -5.02
N GLN A 246 -7.62 -7.90 -3.77
CA GLN A 246 -7.95 -6.85 -2.83
C GLN A 246 -6.77 -6.49 -1.91
N CYS A 247 -6.56 -5.18 -1.76
CA CYS A 247 -5.74 -4.54 -0.74
C CYS A 247 -6.64 -4.01 0.40
N MET A 248 -6.13 -4.01 1.63
CA MET A 248 -6.82 -3.46 2.80
C MET A 248 -6.14 -2.20 3.34
N VAL A 249 -6.91 -1.11 3.44
CA VAL A 249 -6.48 0.14 4.08
C VAL A 249 -7.06 0.21 5.49
N PRO A 250 -6.23 0.22 6.56
CA PRO A 250 -6.69 0.04 7.93
C PRO A 250 -7.55 1.22 8.35
N TYR A 251 -8.75 0.94 8.86
CA TYR A 251 -9.70 1.96 9.29
C TYR A 251 -10.73 1.37 10.25
N CYS A 252 -10.92 2.01 11.40
CA CYS A 252 -11.81 1.56 12.47
C CYS A 252 -13.01 2.51 12.72
N GLY A 253 -13.15 3.57 11.93
CA GLY A 253 -14.22 4.57 12.09
C GLY A 253 -15.61 4.08 11.68
N ASN A 254 -16.58 4.98 11.74
CA ASN A 254 -18.00 4.70 11.59
C ASN A 254 -18.51 5.08 10.20
N ARG A 255 -18.02 4.37 9.17
CA ARG A 255 -18.39 4.60 7.77
C ARG A 255 -18.91 3.32 7.11
N SER A 256 -19.97 3.48 6.31
CA SER A 256 -20.66 2.40 5.60
C SER A 256 -19.80 1.60 4.60
N CYS A 257 -18.69 2.19 4.12
CA CYS A 257 -17.81 1.56 3.13
C CYS A 257 -16.69 0.72 3.76
N LYS A 258 -16.65 0.63 5.11
CA LYS A 258 -15.71 -0.21 5.83
C LYS A 258 -16.14 -1.68 5.72
N ILE A 259 -15.18 -2.58 5.54
CA ILE A 259 -15.41 -4.01 5.48
C ILE A 259 -14.61 -4.73 6.56
N PHE A 260 -15.11 -5.90 6.98
CA PHE A 260 -14.35 -6.85 7.78
C PHE A 260 -13.98 -8.06 6.93
N ILE A 261 -12.70 -8.42 6.90
CA ILE A 261 -12.23 -9.63 6.21
C ILE A 261 -11.46 -10.51 7.19
N LYS A 262 -12.02 -11.68 7.50
CA LYS A 262 -11.38 -12.70 8.33
C LYS A 262 -10.11 -13.22 7.64
N GLY A 263 -9.04 -13.41 8.41
CA GLY A 263 -7.79 -14.02 7.93
C GLY A 263 -6.80 -13.08 7.22
N LYS A 264 -7.12 -11.79 7.00
CA LYS A 264 -6.14 -10.78 6.56
C LYS A 264 -5.43 -10.16 7.77
N GLU A 265 -4.20 -9.66 7.57
CA GLU A 265 -3.45 -8.93 8.61
C GLU A 265 -4.25 -7.69 9.08
N ILE A 266 -4.78 -6.94 8.11
CA ILE A 266 -5.71 -5.84 8.36
C ILE A 266 -7.12 -6.37 8.16
N ARG A 267 -7.80 -6.62 9.28
CA ARG A 267 -9.14 -7.19 9.27
C ARG A 267 -10.24 -6.14 9.06
N PHE A 268 -10.03 -4.92 9.53
CA PHE A 268 -11.00 -3.83 9.41
C PHE A 268 -10.43 -2.68 8.59
N GLY A 269 -11.16 -2.28 7.55
CA GLY A 269 -10.67 -1.21 6.69
C GLY A 269 -11.50 -0.93 5.46
N PHE A 270 -10.97 -0.04 4.62
CA PHE A 270 -11.45 0.10 3.25
C PHE A 270 -10.83 -0.98 2.38
N LYS A 271 -11.67 -1.63 1.58
CA LYS A 271 -11.25 -2.59 0.55
C LYS A 271 -10.94 -1.82 -0.73
N VAL A 272 -9.77 -2.05 -1.30
CA VAL A 272 -9.34 -1.47 -2.58
C VAL A 272 -9.03 -2.62 -3.52
N TRP A 273 -9.79 -2.74 -4.60
CA TRP A 273 -9.47 -3.67 -5.69
C TRP A 273 -8.26 -3.14 -6.44
N THR A 274 -7.27 -4.00 -6.67
CA THR A 274 -5.99 -3.59 -7.27
C THR A 274 -5.57 -4.55 -8.36
N MET A 275 -5.15 -4.01 -9.50
CA MET A 275 -4.38 -4.73 -10.52
C MET A 275 -2.92 -4.31 -10.43
N ALA A 276 -2.00 -5.26 -10.22
CA ALA A 276 -0.57 -5.01 -10.05
C ALA A 276 0.29 -5.97 -10.88
N SER A 277 1.53 -5.60 -11.17
CA SER A 277 2.53 -6.53 -11.70
C SER A 277 2.87 -7.62 -10.68
N SER A 278 3.44 -8.74 -11.14
CA SER A 278 4.01 -9.77 -10.26
C SER A 278 5.11 -9.24 -9.31
N SER A 279 5.77 -8.13 -9.69
CA SER A 279 6.76 -7.45 -8.85
C SER A 279 6.16 -6.45 -7.86
N GLY A 280 4.86 -6.21 -7.90
CA GLY A 280 4.12 -5.33 -6.98
C GLY A 280 4.00 -3.88 -7.41
N TYR A 281 4.16 -3.56 -8.71
CA TYR A 281 3.86 -2.23 -9.24
C TYR A 281 2.34 -2.10 -9.53
N PRO A 282 1.62 -1.12 -8.95
CA PRO A 282 0.18 -0.97 -9.16
C PRO A 282 -0.14 -0.30 -10.50
N TYR A 283 -1.09 -0.87 -11.25
CA TYR A 283 -1.59 -0.29 -12.51
C TYR A 283 -3.01 0.28 -12.38
N ALA A 284 -3.87 -0.33 -11.57
CA ALA A 284 -5.24 0.15 -11.37
C ALA A 284 -5.69 -0.11 -9.94
N MET A 285 -6.50 0.80 -9.42
CA MET A 285 -7.05 0.75 -8.07
C MET A 285 -8.48 1.27 -8.08
N GLN A 286 -9.36 0.59 -7.37
CA GLN A 286 -10.76 0.99 -7.22
C GLN A 286 -11.21 0.75 -5.78
N ILE A 287 -11.69 1.81 -5.13
CA ILE A 287 -12.18 1.71 -3.75
C ILE A 287 -13.57 1.08 -3.77
N TYR A 288 -13.78 0.04 -2.97
CA TYR A 288 -15.08 -0.58 -2.79
C TYR A 288 -16.00 0.31 -1.94
N ALA A 289 -17.18 0.65 -2.47
CA ALA A 289 -18.14 1.57 -1.83
C ALA A 289 -19.29 0.86 -1.08
N GLY A 290 -19.23 -0.46 -0.92
CA GLY A 290 -20.32 -1.28 -0.38
C GLY A 290 -21.35 -1.69 -1.42
N ASN A 291 -22.47 -2.25 -0.97
CA ASN A 291 -23.56 -2.69 -1.83
C ASN A 291 -24.39 -1.49 -2.35
N GLU A 292 -24.59 -1.42 -3.67
CA GLU A 292 -25.39 -0.40 -4.35
C GLU A 292 -26.86 -0.84 -4.59
N GLY A 293 -27.29 -1.98 -4.05
CA GLY A 293 -28.71 -2.35 -3.97
C GLY A 293 -29.38 -2.79 -5.28
N ASP A 294 -28.63 -2.87 -6.38
CA ASP A 294 -29.17 -3.28 -7.68
C ASP A 294 -28.99 -4.79 -7.90
N ARG A 295 -30.13 -5.50 -7.94
CA ARG A 295 -30.19 -6.97 -8.06
C ARG A 295 -29.97 -7.48 -9.48
N ASN A 296 -29.95 -6.60 -10.49
CA ASN A 296 -29.75 -6.96 -11.90
C ASN A 296 -28.30 -6.76 -12.38
N LYS A 297 -27.34 -6.54 -11.47
CA LYS A 297 -25.94 -6.32 -11.82
C LYS A 297 -25.18 -7.63 -12.01
N GLU A 298 -24.21 -7.59 -12.92
CA GLU A 298 -23.19 -8.64 -13.09
C GLU A 298 -22.56 -9.00 -11.72
N PRO A 299 -22.14 -10.26 -11.49
CA PRO A 299 -21.46 -10.64 -10.25
C PRO A 299 -20.27 -9.72 -9.94
N LEU A 300 -20.11 -9.31 -8.69
CA LEU A 300 -19.10 -8.31 -8.29
C LEU A 300 -17.67 -8.67 -8.74
N GLY A 301 -17.27 -9.94 -8.58
CA GLY A 301 -15.95 -10.39 -9.03
C GLY A 301 -15.75 -10.24 -10.55
N PHE A 302 -16.82 -10.47 -11.32
CA PHE A 302 -16.80 -10.31 -12.78
C PHE A 302 -16.68 -8.84 -13.18
N SER A 303 -17.49 -7.96 -12.59
CA SER A 303 -17.48 -6.53 -12.90
C SER A 303 -16.13 -5.89 -12.58
N VAL A 304 -15.51 -6.27 -11.45
CA VAL A 304 -14.18 -5.79 -11.05
C VAL A 304 -13.12 -6.21 -12.07
N VAL A 305 -13.07 -7.50 -12.45
CA VAL A 305 -12.07 -7.95 -13.44
C VAL A 305 -12.29 -7.24 -14.78
N LYS A 306 -13.54 -7.12 -15.23
CA LYS A 306 -13.91 -6.43 -16.47
C LYS A 306 -13.46 -4.96 -16.47
N GLU A 307 -13.61 -4.25 -15.36
CA GLU A 307 -13.11 -2.90 -15.18
C GLU A 307 -11.57 -2.84 -15.21
N MET A 308 -10.89 -3.69 -14.45
CA MET A 308 -9.42 -3.72 -14.38
C MET A 308 -8.79 -3.99 -15.75
N VAL A 309 -9.32 -4.96 -16.50
CA VAL A 309 -8.81 -5.32 -17.81
C VAL A 309 -9.21 -4.35 -18.93
N SER A 310 -10.17 -3.45 -18.69
CA SER A 310 -10.53 -2.39 -19.63
C SER A 310 -9.37 -1.41 -19.90
N HIS A 311 -8.37 -1.40 -19.01
CA HIS A 311 -7.17 -0.59 -19.14
C HIS A 311 -6.07 -1.23 -20.00
N LEU A 312 -6.26 -2.46 -20.50
CA LEU A 312 -5.28 -3.16 -21.33
C LEU A 312 -5.41 -2.72 -22.80
N SER A 313 -4.36 -2.12 -23.36
CA SER A 313 -4.34 -1.68 -24.76
C SER A 313 -4.14 -2.83 -25.76
N GLU A 314 -3.40 -3.87 -25.35
CA GLU A 314 -3.03 -5.03 -26.17
C GLU A 314 -3.40 -6.34 -25.45
N PRO A 315 -4.68 -6.74 -25.45
CA PRO A 315 -5.17 -7.86 -24.65
C PRO A 315 -4.35 -9.16 -24.74
N ASN A 316 -3.91 -9.53 -25.95
CA ASN A 316 -3.15 -10.76 -26.25
C ASN A 316 -1.75 -10.82 -25.58
N LYS A 317 -1.23 -9.66 -25.16
CA LYS A 317 0.08 -9.57 -24.50
C LYS A 317 0.00 -10.00 -23.04
N TYR A 318 -1.14 -9.77 -22.39
CA TYR A 318 -1.25 -9.86 -20.94
C TYR A 318 -1.79 -11.21 -20.47
N HIS A 319 -1.35 -11.58 -19.27
CA HIS A 319 -1.84 -12.71 -18.50
C HIS A 319 -2.29 -12.24 -17.12
N VAL A 320 -3.59 -12.33 -16.85
CA VAL A 320 -4.18 -11.97 -15.56
C VAL A 320 -4.31 -13.19 -14.64
N TYR A 321 -3.97 -13.00 -13.38
CA TYR A 321 -4.01 -13.99 -12.32
C TYR A 321 -4.89 -13.47 -11.19
N PHE A 322 -5.81 -14.30 -10.70
CA PHE A 322 -6.74 -13.90 -9.63
C PHE A 322 -7.17 -15.12 -8.81
N ASP A 323 -7.74 -14.87 -7.64
CA ASP A 323 -8.14 -15.92 -6.72
C ASP A 323 -9.54 -16.49 -7.04
N SER A 324 -10.03 -17.33 -6.12
CA SER A 324 -11.32 -18.00 -6.21
C SER A 324 -12.53 -17.08 -6.07
N PHE A 325 -12.38 -15.87 -5.54
CA PHE A 325 -13.46 -14.90 -5.49
C PHE A 325 -13.86 -14.50 -6.93
N PHE A 326 -12.87 -14.22 -7.77
CA PHE A 326 -13.09 -13.74 -9.14
C PHE A 326 -13.37 -14.85 -10.16
N THR A 327 -12.75 -16.02 -10.01
CA THR A 327 -12.73 -17.04 -11.08
C THR A 327 -14.09 -17.71 -11.32
N SER A 328 -14.65 -17.57 -12.51
CA SER A 328 -15.85 -18.30 -12.95
C SER A 328 -15.73 -18.77 -14.40
N PRO A 329 -16.42 -19.85 -14.81
CA PRO A 329 -16.38 -20.30 -16.21
C PRO A 329 -16.82 -19.21 -17.20
N HIS A 330 -17.82 -18.40 -16.82
CA HIS A 330 -18.29 -17.27 -17.62
C HIS A 330 -17.19 -16.21 -17.82
N LEU A 331 -16.48 -15.83 -16.76
CA LEU A 331 -15.35 -14.90 -16.83
C LEU A 331 -14.24 -15.44 -17.75
N MET A 332 -13.91 -16.72 -17.65
CA MET A 332 -12.85 -17.33 -18.48
C MET A 332 -13.21 -17.27 -19.97
N LYS A 333 -14.47 -17.50 -20.33
CA LYS A 333 -14.96 -17.35 -21.71
C LYS A 333 -14.90 -15.91 -22.19
N GLU A 334 -15.35 -14.94 -21.39
CA GLU A 334 -15.31 -13.51 -21.77
C GLU A 334 -13.86 -13.04 -21.98
N LEU A 335 -12.93 -13.42 -21.10
CA LEU A 335 -11.51 -13.07 -21.25
C LEU A 335 -10.90 -13.73 -22.49
N THR A 336 -11.30 -14.95 -22.84
CA THR A 336 -10.89 -15.62 -24.09
C THR A 336 -11.37 -14.86 -25.31
N GLN A 337 -12.63 -14.42 -25.33
CA GLN A 337 -13.20 -13.60 -26.41
C GLN A 337 -12.47 -12.25 -26.57
N LYS A 338 -12.00 -11.68 -25.46
CA LYS A 338 -11.18 -10.46 -25.45
C LYS A 338 -9.71 -10.71 -25.80
N GLY A 339 -9.28 -11.96 -25.94
CA GLY A 339 -7.88 -12.33 -26.19
C GLY A 339 -6.96 -12.20 -24.96
N ILE A 340 -7.53 -12.13 -23.75
CA ILE A 340 -6.77 -11.98 -22.51
C ILE A 340 -6.49 -13.36 -21.92
N LYS A 341 -5.23 -13.65 -21.61
CA LYS A 341 -4.85 -14.90 -20.93
C LYS A 341 -5.21 -14.78 -19.46
N ALA A 342 -5.80 -15.82 -18.89
CA ALA A 342 -6.32 -15.83 -17.53
C ALA A 342 -5.99 -17.14 -16.82
N THR A 343 -5.63 -17.06 -15.54
CA THR A 343 -5.46 -18.21 -14.66
C THR A 343 -5.91 -17.88 -13.25
N GLY A 344 -6.80 -18.69 -12.68
CA GLY A 344 -7.29 -18.46 -11.34
C GLY A 344 -7.61 -19.74 -10.59
N THR A 345 -7.54 -19.69 -9.26
CA THR A 345 -8.10 -20.77 -8.44
C THR A 345 -9.62 -20.75 -8.59
N ILE A 346 -10.27 -21.90 -8.72
CA ILE A 346 -11.72 -21.97 -8.94
C ILE A 346 -12.38 -22.79 -7.84
N ARG A 347 -13.51 -22.29 -7.32
CA ARG A 347 -14.31 -23.02 -6.32
C ARG A 347 -15.04 -24.18 -6.99
N ASP A 348 -15.09 -25.33 -6.32
CA ASP A 348 -15.71 -26.54 -6.87
C ASP A 348 -17.21 -26.37 -7.15
N ALA A 349 -17.90 -25.53 -6.36
CA ALA A 349 -19.31 -25.17 -6.57
C ALA A 349 -19.59 -24.55 -7.94
N ARG A 350 -18.60 -23.89 -8.56
CA ARG A 350 -18.69 -23.23 -9.87
C ARG A 350 -18.43 -24.18 -11.05
N ILE A 351 -18.03 -25.43 -10.79
CA ILE A 351 -17.65 -26.42 -11.80
C ILE A 351 -18.32 -27.78 -11.57
N ARG A 352 -19.55 -27.80 -11.02
CA ARG A 352 -20.28 -29.04 -10.69
C ARG A 352 -20.45 -30.01 -11.87
N ASN A 353 -20.59 -29.49 -13.09
CA ASN A 353 -20.79 -30.28 -14.32
C ASN A 353 -19.46 -30.69 -14.99
N CYS A 354 -18.32 -30.40 -14.36
CA CYS A 354 -17.00 -30.69 -14.89
C CYS A 354 -16.60 -32.15 -14.59
N PRO A 355 -16.15 -32.96 -15.57
CA PRO A 355 -15.82 -34.37 -15.38
C PRO A 355 -14.43 -34.55 -14.72
N LEU A 356 -14.24 -33.94 -13.55
CA LEU A 356 -13.01 -33.96 -12.77
C LEU A 356 -13.18 -34.87 -11.54
N MET A 357 -12.17 -35.67 -11.19
CA MET A 357 -12.20 -36.49 -9.98
C MET A 357 -12.48 -35.63 -8.75
N ARG A 358 -13.46 -36.04 -7.92
CA ARG A 358 -13.86 -35.29 -6.73
C ARG A 358 -12.70 -35.05 -5.76
N PRO A 359 -12.72 -33.95 -4.98
CA PRO A 359 -11.62 -33.59 -4.07
C PRO A 359 -11.26 -34.70 -3.08
N GLU A 360 -12.26 -35.44 -2.59
CA GLU A 360 -12.06 -36.52 -1.62
C GLU A 360 -11.19 -37.63 -2.23
N VAL A 361 -11.49 -38.02 -3.46
CA VAL A 361 -10.77 -39.06 -4.20
C VAL A 361 -9.33 -38.65 -4.50
N ILE A 362 -9.10 -37.37 -4.84
CA ILE A 362 -7.77 -36.85 -5.13
C ILE A 362 -6.92 -36.76 -3.86
N THR A 363 -7.53 -36.38 -2.73
CA THR A 363 -6.83 -36.24 -1.44
C THR A 363 -6.31 -37.59 -0.93
N GLU A 364 -7.01 -38.69 -1.24
CA GLU A 364 -6.57 -40.07 -0.96
C GLU A 364 -5.38 -40.52 -1.81
N LYS A 365 -5.11 -39.87 -2.95
CA LYS A 365 -3.95 -40.18 -3.79
C LYS A 365 -2.65 -39.66 -3.18
N SER A 366 -1.52 -40.08 -3.73
CA SER A 366 -0.22 -39.56 -3.35
C SER A 366 -0.12 -38.05 -3.60
N ARG A 367 0.45 -37.31 -2.64
CA ARG A 367 0.78 -35.89 -2.81
C ARG A 367 1.57 -35.65 -4.11
N GLY A 368 1.14 -34.66 -4.89
CA GLY A 368 1.65 -34.38 -6.23
C GLY A 368 0.80 -34.97 -7.37
N TYR A 369 -0.16 -35.84 -7.06
CA TYR A 369 -1.14 -36.32 -8.04
C TYR A 369 -2.02 -35.17 -8.54
N PHE A 370 -2.38 -35.20 -9.82
CA PHE A 370 -3.33 -34.26 -10.40
C PHE A 370 -4.24 -34.94 -11.40
N ASP A 371 -5.44 -34.39 -11.53
CA ASP A 371 -6.40 -34.71 -12.57
C ASP A 371 -6.73 -33.44 -13.37
N HIS A 372 -7.16 -33.60 -14.62
CA HIS A 372 -7.45 -32.46 -15.49
C HIS A 372 -8.52 -32.73 -16.53
N THR A 373 -9.15 -31.66 -16.98
CA THR A 373 -10.10 -31.67 -18.09
C THR A 373 -10.08 -30.34 -18.83
N CYS A 374 -10.61 -30.33 -20.05
CA CYS A 374 -10.65 -29.16 -20.92
C CYS A 374 -11.94 -29.21 -21.74
N ASP A 375 -12.70 -28.10 -21.77
CA ASP A 375 -13.90 -27.98 -22.60
C ASP A 375 -13.63 -27.31 -23.96
N GLY A 376 -12.36 -26.99 -24.26
CA GLY A 376 -11.91 -26.28 -25.45
C GLY A 376 -11.54 -24.82 -25.18
N ASP A 377 -12.29 -24.14 -24.32
CA ASP A 377 -12.08 -22.73 -23.96
C ASP A 377 -11.39 -22.58 -22.60
N MET A 378 -11.67 -23.49 -21.67
CA MET A 378 -11.19 -23.50 -20.31
C MET A 378 -10.59 -24.85 -19.95
N TYR A 379 -9.33 -24.80 -19.51
CA TYR A 379 -8.58 -25.91 -18.97
C TYR A 379 -8.65 -25.89 -17.43
N VAL A 380 -9.05 -27.00 -16.81
CA VAL A 380 -9.16 -27.14 -15.35
C VAL A 380 -8.25 -28.24 -14.86
N CYS A 381 -7.49 -27.97 -13.80
CA CYS A 381 -6.58 -28.92 -13.16
C CYS A 381 -6.79 -28.91 -11.65
N ARG A 382 -6.92 -30.10 -11.06
CA ARG A 382 -6.98 -30.30 -9.61
C ARG A 382 -5.73 -31.04 -9.15
N TRP A 383 -5.02 -30.46 -8.20
CA TRP A 383 -3.72 -30.93 -7.74
C TRP A 383 -3.73 -31.16 -6.22
N ASN A 384 -3.22 -32.32 -5.79
CA ASN A 384 -3.11 -32.68 -4.38
C ASN A 384 -1.78 -32.18 -3.78
N ASP A 385 -1.85 -31.22 -2.86
CA ASP A 385 -0.69 -30.78 -2.05
C ASP A 385 -0.90 -31.06 -0.55
N ASN A 386 -0.79 -30.04 0.33
CA ASN A 386 -1.26 -30.17 1.72
C ASN A 386 -2.80 -30.11 1.79
N VAL A 387 -3.39 -29.37 0.85
CA VAL A 387 -4.82 -29.25 0.60
C VAL A 387 -4.98 -29.35 -0.91
N THR A 388 -6.05 -30.00 -1.35
CA THR A 388 -6.38 -30.11 -2.78
C THR A 388 -6.76 -28.74 -3.33
N VAL A 389 -6.14 -28.34 -4.44
CA VAL A 389 -6.38 -27.05 -5.09
C VAL A 389 -6.86 -27.27 -6.52
N THR A 390 -7.93 -26.58 -6.91
CA THR A 390 -8.44 -26.54 -8.28
C THR A 390 -8.08 -25.21 -8.94
N ILE A 391 -7.45 -25.26 -10.13
CA ILE A 391 -7.08 -24.07 -10.93
C ILE A 391 -7.69 -24.19 -12.32
N ALA A 392 -8.28 -23.09 -12.80
CA ALA A 392 -8.75 -22.93 -14.16
C ALA A 392 -7.84 -21.98 -14.94
N SER A 393 -7.62 -22.24 -16.22
CA SER A 393 -6.93 -21.34 -17.15
C SER A 393 -7.50 -21.44 -18.55
N ASN A 394 -7.52 -20.34 -19.31
CA ASN A 394 -7.81 -20.36 -20.75
C ASN A 394 -6.53 -20.40 -21.61
N TYR A 395 -5.35 -20.58 -20.99
CA TYR A 395 -4.06 -20.51 -21.67
C TYR A 395 -3.06 -21.56 -21.18
N HIS A 396 -2.86 -21.65 -19.87
CA HIS A 396 -1.91 -22.62 -19.29
C HIS A 396 -2.55 -24.01 -19.16
N THR A 397 -1.74 -25.04 -19.37
CA THR A 397 -2.10 -26.44 -19.12
C THR A 397 -1.19 -27.07 -18.07
N HIS A 398 -1.34 -28.38 -17.83
CA HIS A 398 -0.45 -29.11 -16.94
C HIS A 398 0.99 -29.25 -17.47
N PHE A 399 1.22 -29.10 -18.79
CA PHE A 399 2.53 -29.27 -19.41
C PHE A 399 3.35 -27.95 -19.50
N PRO A 400 4.70 -28.02 -19.43
CA PRO A 400 5.49 -29.19 -19.05
C PRO A 400 5.37 -29.50 -17.55
N VAL A 401 5.20 -30.78 -17.20
CA VAL A 401 5.11 -31.21 -15.80
C VAL A 401 6.49 -31.09 -15.15
N GLY A 402 6.57 -30.40 -14.01
CA GLY A 402 7.79 -30.21 -13.26
C GLY A 402 7.76 -30.89 -11.89
N SER A 403 8.75 -30.56 -11.06
CA SER A 403 8.83 -31.00 -9.66
C SER A 403 9.10 -29.82 -8.73
N VAL A 404 8.52 -29.82 -7.54
CA VAL A 404 8.74 -28.79 -6.52
C VAL A 404 9.13 -29.41 -5.19
N LYS A 405 10.10 -28.80 -4.49
CA LYS A 405 10.49 -29.18 -3.13
C LYS A 405 9.42 -28.70 -2.15
N ARG A 406 8.84 -29.63 -1.41
CA ARG A 406 7.87 -29.35 -0.34
C ARG A 406 8.24 -30.09 0.93
N TYR A 407 8.02 -29.44 2.07
CA TYR A 407 8.19 -30.10 3.36
C TYR A 407 7.04 -31.10 3.57
N SER A 408 7.38 -32.36 3.82
CA SER A 408 6.43 -33.42 4.19
C SER A 408 6.35 -33.48 5.72
N ARG A 409 5.17 -33.20 6.29
CA ARG A 409 4.95 -33.33 7.74
C ARG A 409 5.05 -34.78 8.20
N ALA A 410 4.54 -35.72 7.39
CA ALA A 410 4.58 -37.15 7.68
C ALA A 410 6.01 -37.69 7.77
N GLU A 411 6.88 -37.24 6.87
CA GLU A 411 8.25 -37.74 6.79
C GLU A 411 9.29 -36.81 7.45
N LYS A 412 8.85 -35.65 7.95
CA LYS A 412 9.67 -34.56 8.52
C LYS A 412 10.87 -34.13 7.66
N LYS A 413 10.76 -34.30 6.33
CA LYS A 413 11.82 -34.00 5.35
C LYS A 413 11.25 -33.30 4.11
N HIS A 414 12.11 -32.66 3.34
CA HIS A 414 11.73 -32.11 2.05
C HIS A 414 11.64 -33.23 1.00
N ALA A 415 10.49 -33.37 0.37
CA ALA A 415 10.24 -34.28 -0.74
C ALA A 415 10.05 -33.49 -2.04
N ASN A 416 10.47 -34.07 -3.16
CA ASN A 416 10.13 -33.56 -4.48
C ASN A 416 8.77 -34.13 -4.88
N ILE A 417 7.79 -33.26 -5.07
CA ILE A 417 6.47 -33.65 -5.55
C ILE A 417 6.27 -33.14 -6.98
N THR A 418 5.52 -33.90 -7.77
CA THR A 418 5.12 -33.51 -9.11
C THR A 418 4.29 -32.23 -9.06
N GLN A 419 4.59 -31.27 -9.93
CA GLN A 419 3.88 -29.98 -10.02
C GLN A 419 3.48 -29.70 -11.48
N PRO A 420 2.17 -29.57 -11.78
CA PRO A 420 1.69 -29.12 -13.08
C PRO A 420 2.17 -27.69 -13.41
N ASN A 421 2.43 -27.39 -14.69
CA ASN A 421 2.90 -26.06 -15.10
C ASN A 421 1.90 -24.97 -14.72
N ILE A 422 0.60 -25.18 -14.92
CA ILE A 422 -0.47 -24.25 -14.50
C ILE A 422 -0.35 -23.83 -13.02
N ILE A 423 -0.04 -24.77 -12.11
CA ILE A 423 0.18 -24.48 -10.68
C ILE A 423 1.47 -23.66 -10.48
N ARG A 424 2.54 -23.99 -11.22
CA ARG A 424 3.82 -23.28 -11.13
C ARG A 424 3.67 -21.82 -11.57
N GLN A 425 3.03 -21.59 -12.72
CA GLN A 425 2.79 -20.25 -13.27
C GLN A 425 1.91 -19.42 -12.32
N TYR A 426 0.81 -20.00 -11.83
CA TYR A 426 -0.08 -19.32 -10.90
C TYR A 426 0.65 -18.83 -9.64
N ASN A 427 1.43 -19.69 -8.99
CA ASN A 427 2.14 -19.34 -7.75
C ASN A 427 3.22 -18.26 -7.96
N GLN A 428 3.78 -18.13 -9.16
CA GLN A 428 4.78 -17.11 -9.48
C GLN A 428 4.16 -15.72 -9.69
N CYS A 429 2.93 -15.65 -10.17
CA CYS A 429 2.34 -14.40 -10.65
C CYS A 429 1.19 -13.84 -9.79
N VAL A 430 0.47 -14.69 -9.04
CA VAL A 430 -0.74 -14.25 -8.33
C VAL A 430 -0.47 -13.29 -7.17
N ASN A 431 0.74 -13.30 -6.60
CA ASN A 431 1.03 -12.58 -5.36
C ASN A 431 1.40 -11.09 -5.55
N GLY A 432 1.24 -10.52 -6.74
CA GLY A 432 1.67 -9.14 -7.03
C GLY A 432 1.07 -8.09 -6.10
N VAL A 433 -0.26 -8.15 -5.86
CA VAL A 433 -0.94 -7.27 -4.89
C VAL A 433 -0.44 -7.49 -3.46
N SER A 434 -0.18 -8.74 -3.06
CA SER A 434 0.36 -9.05 -1.73
C SER A 434 1.79 -8.54 -1.53
N VAL A 435 2.61 -8.58 -2.58
CA VAL A 435 3.96 -7.98 -2.61
C VAL A 435 3.89 -6.47 -2.43
N MET A 436 2.96 -5.82 -3.13
CA MET A 436 2.69 -4.39 -3.00
C MET A 436 2.24 -4.02 -1.57
N ASP A 437 1.30 -4.76 -0.99
CA ASP A 437 0.80 -4.54 0.37
C ASP A 437 1.90 -4.64 1.43
N LYS A 438 2.81 -5.61 1.28
CA LYS A 438 3.97 -5.77 2.16
C LYS A 438 4.92 -4.56 2.08
N MET A 439 5.09 -3.98 0.89
CA MET A 439 5.92 -2.79 0.71
C MET A 439 5.29 -1.57 1.33
N LEU A 440 3.96 -1.42 1.19
CA LEU A 440 3.21 -0.36 1.84
C LEU A 440 3.24 -0.46 3.36
N SER A 441 3.14 -1.67 3.91
CA SER A 441 3.14 -1.89 5.36
C SER A 441 4.49 -1.61 6.00
N SER A 442 5.59 -1.84 5.28
CA SER A 442 6.97 -1.68 5.78
C SER A 442 7.26 -0.29 6.36
N TYR A 443 6.63 0.76 5.81
CA TYR A 443 6.84 2.14 6.23
C TYR A 443 5.54 2.95 6.18
N ARG A 444 4.42 2.35 6.58
CA ARG A 444 3.12 3.03 6.59
C ARG A 444 3.18 4.32 7.44
N PRO A 445 2.78 5.50 6.91
CA PRO A 445 2.67 6.72 7.72
C PRO A 445 1.83 6.47 8.97
N LYS A 446 2.33 6.95 10.12
CA LYS A 446 1.74 6.66 11.44
C LYS A 446 0.85 7.77 11.97
N ILE A 447 0.99 8.99 11.44
CA ILE A 447 0.14 10.12 11.82
C ILE A 447 -1.30 9.87 11.33
N ARG A 448 -2.27 9.93 12.25
CA ARG A 448 -3.70 9.69 12.01
C ARG A 448 -4.48 10.99 12.11
N SER A 449 -5.65 11.04 11.48
CA SER A 449 -6.59 12.17 11.57
C SER A 449 -7.99 11.63 11.80
N LYS A 450 -8.86 12.45 12.41
CA LYS A 450 -10.30 12.17 12.55
C LYS A 450 -11.07 12.14 11.24
N LYS A 451 -10.48 12.55 10.12
CA LYS A 451 -11.16 12.52 8.83
C LYS A 451 -11.24 11.11 8.27
N TRP A 452 -12.44 10.63 7.94
CA TRP A 452 -12.63 9.25 7.47
C TRP A 452 -11.78 8.90 6.24
N TRP A 453 -11.58 9.86 5.34
CA TRP A 453 -10.81 9.68 4.09
C TRP A 453 -9.30 9.80 4.30
N TRP A 454 -8.83 10.21 5.49
CA TRP A 454 -7.41 10.41 5.79
C TRP A 454 -6.57 9.17 5.56
N ASN A 455 -7.05 8.00 5.99
CA ASN A 455 -6.30 6.76 5.83
C ASN A 455 -6.16 6.38 4.35
N LEU A 456 -7.16 6.68 3.51
CA LEU A 456 -7.10 6.48 2.06
C LEU A 456 -6.13 7.48 1.39
N PHE A 457 -6.13 8.74 1.84
CA PHE A 457 -5.17 9.75 1.38
C PHE A 457 -3.72 9.37 1.76
N SER A 458 -3.49 9.02 3.03
CA SER A 458 -2.19 8.58 3.54
C SER A 458 -1.70 7.32 2.82
N HIS A 459 -2.62 6.40 2.51
CA HIS A 459 -2.33 5.24 1.68
C HIS A 459 -1.92 5.64 0.26
N ALA A 460 -2.64 6.55 -0.40
CA ALA A 460 -2.31 7.03 -1.75
C ALA A 460 -0.95 7.76 -1.80
N LEU A 461 -0.63 8.59 -0.81
CA LEU A 461 0.69 9.22 -0.67
C LEU A 461 1.80 8.17 -0.54
N ASN A 462 1.59 7.16 0.31
CA ASN A 462 2.54 6.06 0.48
C ASN A 462 2.64 5.19 -0.80
N MET A 463 1.53 5.02 -1.51
CA MET A 463 1.46 4.29 -2.78
C MET A 463 2.27 4.97 -3.88
N ALA A 464 2.20 6.30 -3.98
CA ALA A 464 3.02 7.06 -4.93
C ALA A 464 4.53 6.84 -4.69
N VAL A 465 4.99 6.80 -3.44
CA VAL A 465 6.38 6.49 -3.10
C VAL A 465 6.76 5.05 -3.50
N VAL A 466 5.91 4.07 -3.17
CA VAL A 466 6.17 2.65 -3.51
C VAL A 466 6.17 2.44 -5.02
N ALA A 467 5.24 3.03 -5.75
CA ALA A 467 5.16 2.94 -7.20
C ALA A 467 6.36 3.61 -7.88
N ALA A 468 6.79 4.79 -7.42
CA ALA A 468 7.99 5.46 -7.92
C ALA A 468 9.25 4.63 -7.66
N TRP A 469 9.37 4.02 -6.46
CA TRP A 469 10.47 3.10 -6.16
C TRP A 469 10.43 1.86 -7.06
N LYS A 470 9.25 1.30 -7.32
CA LYS A 470 9.11 0.16 -8.23
C LYS A 470 9.48 0.47 -9.66
N LEU A 471 9.10 1.65 -10.14
CA LEU A 471 9.54 2.17 -11.42
C LEU A 471 11.07 2.33 -11.45
N HIS A 472 11.69 2.89 -10.40
CA HIS A 472 13.15 2.98 -10.27
C HIS A 472 13.83 1.61 -10.41
N MET A 473 13.30 0.60 -9.71
CA MET A 473 13.82 -0.77 -9.75
C MET A 473 13.73 -1.36 -11.17
N GLU A 474 12.63 -1.12 -11.88
CA GLU A 474 12.43 -1.59 -13.26
C GLU A 474 13.42 -0.92 -14.24
N LEU A 475 13.62 0.39 -14.11
CA LEU A 475 14.51 1.17 -14.96
C LEU A 475 16.00 0.82 -14.76
N HIS A 476 16.38 0.40 -13.56
CA HIS A 476 17.77 0.18 -13.16
C HIS A 476 18.12 -1.32 -13.01
N THR A 477 17.41 -2.22 -13.71
CA THR A 477 17.67 -3.68 -13.65
C THR A 477 19.06 -4.09 -14.13
N THR A 478 19.67 -3.31 -15.03
CA THR A 478 20.98 -3.58 -15.64
C THR A 478 22.13 -2.82 -14.98
N THR A 479 21.82 -1.85 -14.12
CA THR A 479 22.79 -0.98 -13.44
C THR A 479 22.85 -1.31 -11.95
N SER A 480 24.00 -1.11 -11.30
CA SER A 480 24.13 -1.33 -9.85
C SER A 480 23.56 -0.18 -8.99
N ASP A 481 22.80 0.75 -9.59
CA ASP A 481 22.32 1.99 -8.98
C ASP A 481 20.92 1.87 -8.34
N GLN A 482 20.46 0.64 -8.09
CA GLN A 482 19.19 0.39 -7.41
C GLN A 482 19.26 0.79 -5.93
N LEU A 483 18.42 1.76 -5.55
CA LEU A 483 18.28 2.18 -4.16
C LEU A 483 17.40 1.21 -3.39
N SER A 484 17.73 0.96 -2.12
CA SER A 484 16.81 0.28 -1.22
C SER A 484 15.55 1.12 -1.02
N HIS A 485 14.42 0.47 -0.69
CA HIS A 485 13.16 1.18 -0.44
C HIS A 485 13.30 2.29 0.62
N LEU A 486 14.11 2.06 1.66
CA LEU A 486 14.34 3.07 2.70
C LEU A 486 15.14 4.25 2.18
N GLU A 487 16.20 4.03 1.40
CA GLU A 487 17.02 5.10 0.84
C GLU A 487 16.22 5.96 -0.13
N PHE A 488 15.48 5.32 -1.04
CA PHE A 488 14.62 6.00 -2.00
C PHE A 488 13.56 6.87 -1.30
N ARG A 489 12.87 6.30 -0.31
CA ARG A 489 11.89 7.03 0.51
C ARG A 489 12.51 8.18 1.29
N ARG A 490 13.67 7.96 1.92
CA ARG A 490 14.36 9.01 2.69
C ARG A 490 14.76 10.16 1.78
N PHE A 491 15.19 9.88 0.55
CA PHE A 491 15.50 10.94 -0.42
C PHE A 491 14.27 11.82 -0.67
N ILE A 492 13.14 11.22 -1.03
CA ILE A 492 11.86 11.94 -1.23
C ILE A 492 11.47 12.72 0.02
N THR A 493 11.52 12.06 1.18
CA THR A 493 11.07 12.65 2.45
C THR A 493 11.93 13.87 2.82
N ILE A 494 13.25 13.77 2.73
CA ILE A 494 14.16 14.87 3.04
C ILE A 494 13.98 16.03 2.06
N HIS A 495 13.75 15.73 0.77
CA HIS A 495 13.46 16.74 -0.24
C HIS A 495 12.16 17.50 0.09
N LEU A 496 11.06 16.79 0.36
CA LEU A 496 9.77 17.38 0.72
C LEU A 496 9.81 18.19 2.03
N LEU A 497 10.64 17.78 2.99
CA LEU A 497 10.87 18.53 4.23
C LEU A 497 11.68 19.81 4.02
N HIS A 498 12.21 20.04 2.80
CA HIS A 498 13.18 21.08 2.46
C HIS A 498 14.39 21.07 3.40
N ALA A 499 14.71 19.88 3.92
CA ALA A 499 15.82 19.68 4.81
C ALA A 499 17.06 19.47 3.97
N MET A 500 18.02 20.41 4.02
CA MET A 500 19.36 20.13 3.51
C MET A 500 19.86 18.85 4.19
N PRO A 501 20.36 17.84 3.44
CA PRO A 501 20.90 16.66 4.07
C PRO A 501 22.01 17.13 5.02
N PHE A 502 21.80 16.93 6.31
CA PHE A 502 22.86 17.13 7.29
C PHE A 502 23.93 16.09 6.96
N VAL A 503 24.92 16.49 6.17
CA VAL A 503 26.17 15.76 6.04
C VAL A 503 26.83 15.89 7.40
N ARG A 504 26.49 14.98 8.33
CA ARG A 504 27.43 14.66 9.39
C ARG A 504 28.61 14.02 8.67
N SER A 505 29.65 14.81 8.40
CA SER A 505 30.98 14.28 8.18
C SER A 505 31.33 13.46 9.41
N GLN A 506 30.97 12.18 9.41
CA GLN A 506 31.61 11.24 10.31
C GLN A 506 33.07 11.22 9.86
N PRO A 507 34.02 11.61 10.73
CA PRO A 507 35.40 11.24 10.46
C PRO A 507 35.38 9.73 10.26
N GLY A 508 35.97 9.24 9.16
CA GLY A 508 36.19 7.80 8.97
C GLY A 508 36.85 7.18 10.22
N PRO A 509 36.93 5.84 10.31
CA PRO A 509 37.39 5.15 11.50
C PRO A 509 38.64 5.84 12.03
N ARG A 510 38.53 6.48 13.21
CA ARG A 510 39.65 7.19 13.81
C ARG A 510 40.76 6.15 13.96
N SER A 511 41.85 6.35 13.22
CA SER A 511 43.12 5.67 13.46
C SER A 511 43.34 5.62 14.97
N HIS A 512 43.55 4.42 15.52
CA HIS A 512 43.77 4.22 16.94
C HIS A 512 44.71 5.30 17.48
N LEU A 513 44.28 6.02 18.52
CA LEU A 513 45.10 7.02 19.19
C LEU A 513 46.43 6.38 19.62
N PRO A 514 47.59 6.97 19.28
CA PRO A 514 48.89 6.49 19.74
C PRO A 514 48.89 6.28 21.26
N MET A 515 49.54 5.21 21.73
CA MET A 515 49.61 4.83 23.15
C MET A 515 50.06 5.98 24.08
N SER A 516 50.82 6.94 23.56
CA SER A 516 51.26 8.13 24.29
C SER A 516 50.13 9.05 24.77
N LEU A 517 48.92 8.97 24.18
CA LEU A 517 47.75 9.75 24.60
C LEU A 517 46.89 9.04 25.65
N ARG A 518 47.24 7.82 26.07
CA ARG A 518 46.55 7.11 27.18
C ARG A 518 47.17 7.41 28.55
N SER A 519 48.37 7.99 28.64
CA SER A 519 49.03 8.32 29.92
C SER A 519 48.64 9.69 30.48
N SER A 520 47.94 10.52 29.71
CA SER A 520 47.52 11.85 30.13
C SER A 520 46.23 11.80 30.93
N HIS A 521 46.25 11.26 32.16
CA HIS A 521 45.20 11.24 33.21
C HIS A 521 43.98 12.19 32.99
N GLY A 522 43.15 11.96 31.97
CA GLY A 522 42.05 12.85 31.58
C GLY A 522 42.41 14.24 30.99
N HIS A 523 43.68 14.57 30.74
CA HIS A 523 44.07 15.85 30.14
C HIS A 523 44.08 15.77 28.62
N TYR A 524 43.35 16.67 27.94
CA TYR A 524 43.39 16.83 26.48
C TYR A 524 43.18 18.30 26.11
N LEU A 525 43.68 18.70 24.92
CA LEU A 525 43.54 20.07 24.41
C LEU A 525 42.25 20.23 23.60
N GLN A 526 41.53 21.31 23.87
CA GLN A 526 40.42 21.81 23.06
C GLN A 526 40.70 23.24 22.59
N SER A 527 40.15 23.63 21.45
CA SER A 527 40.24 25.00 20.95
C SER A 527 39.43 25.97 21.81
N CYS A 528 40.00 27.13 22.08
CA CYS A 528 39.39 28.21 22.86
C CYS A 528 39.72 29.59 22.26
N THR A 529 39.16 30.64 22.85
CA THR A 529 39.50 32.02 22.51
C THR A 529 40.98 32.31 22.78
N GLN A 530 41.55 33.25 22.02
CA GLN A 530 42.98 33.57 22.10
C GLN A 530 43.39 34.07 23.49
N GLY A 531 44.44 33.46 24.06
CA GLY A 531 45.04 33.88 25.32
C GLY A 531 46.53 33.53 25.39
N ARG A 532 47.14 33.61 26.58
CA ARG A 532 48.58 33.33 26.77
C ARG A 532 48.79 31.89 27.25
N CYS A 533 49.75 31.19 26.66
CA CYS A 533 50.16 29.84 27.05
C CYS A 533 50.72 29.84 28.48
N ALA A 534 50.25 28.94 29.33
CA ALA A 534 50.68 28.84 30.72
C ALA A 534 52.18 28.48 30.85
N PHE A 535 52.73 27.75 29.87
CA PHE A 535 54.12 27.31 29.84
C PHE A 535 55.05 28.37 29.19
N CYS A 536 54.96 28.58 27.88
CA CYS A 536 55.89 29.47 27.15
C CYS A 536 55.49 30.95 27.13
N LYS A 537 54.34 31.30 27.73
CA LYS A 537 53.75 32.64 27.75
C LYS A 537 53.41 33.24 26.38
N LYS A 538 53.56 32.55 25.25
CA LYS A 538 53.16 33.05 23.90
C LYS A 538 51.66 32.89 23.63
N ASN A 539 51.13 33.59 22.64
CA ASN A 539 49.70 33.53 22.28
C ASN A 539 49.30 32.12 21.84
N CYS A 540 48.19 31.60 22.39
CA CYS A 540 47.67 30.26 22.17
C CYS A 540 46.13 30.31 22.06
N ARG A 541 45.56 29.41 21.27
CA ARG A 541 44.11 29.21 21.09
C ARG A 541 43.65 27.82 21.52
N ASN A 542 44.42 27.16 22.38
CA ASN A 542 44.09 25.84 22.92
C ASN A 542 44.16 25.88 24.44
N GLU A 543 43.23 25.19 25.10
CA GLU A 543 43.19 25.00 26.55
C GLU A 543 43.05 23.53 26.90
N CYS A 544 43.59 23.15 28.05
CA CYS A 544 43.35 21.83 28.61
C CYS A 544 41.93 21.75 29.17
N VAL A 545 41.18 20.74 28.79
CA VAL A 545 39.76 20.60 29.17
C VAL A 545 39.59 20.39 30.69
N LEU A 546 40.56 19.74 31.34
CA LEU A 546 40.50 19.42 32.76
C LEU A 546 40.98 20.56 33.67
N CYS A 547 42.20 21.08 33.45
CA CYS A 547 42.77 22.13 34.31
C CYS A 547 42.49 23.57 33.84
N LYS A 548 41.82 23.73 32.69
CA LYS A 548 41.50 25.03 32.06
C LYS A 548 42.71 25.94 31.81
N LYS A 549 43.92 25.37 31.75
CA LYS A 549 45.14 26.10 31.42
C LYS A 549 45.35 26.12 29.91
N ARG A 550 45.61 27.31 29.36
CA ARG A 550 45.90 27.50 27.94
C ARG A 550 47.30 27.00 27.60
N LEU A 551 47.44 26.10 26.65
CA LEU A 551 48.73 25.45 26.34
C LEU A 551 48.85 25.15 24.84
N HIS A 552 50.00 25.43 24.24
CA HIS A 552 50.28 24.95 22.88
C HIS A 552 50.37 23.43 22.85
N ARG A 553 50.12 22.83 21.69
CA ARG A 553 50.26 21.38 21.49
C ARG A 553 51.64 20.87 21.92
N ASN A 554 52.70 21.61 21.60
CA ASN A 554 54.07 21.23 21.93
C ASN A 554 54.44 21.52 23.40
N CYS A 555 53.73 22.42 24.08
CA CYS A 555 53.96 22.73 25.49
C CYS A 555 53.13 21.86 26.45
N PHE A 556 52.10 21.20 25.93
CA PHE A 556 51.16 20.41 26.72
C PHE A 556 51.82 19.20 27.40
N PRO A 557 52.69 18.40 26.73
CA PRO A 557 53.36 17.28 27.39
C PRO A 557 54.27 17.73 28.53
N SER A 558 55.13 18.72 28.28
CA SER A 558 56.06 19.24 29.30
C SER A 558 55.35 19.88 30.50
N TYR A 559 54.21 20.55 30.29
CA TYR A 559 53.44 21.15 31.38
C TYR A 559 52.76 20.10 32.28
N HIS A 560 52.36 18.96 31.72
CA HIS A 560 51.68 17.89 32.46
C HIS A 560 52.61 16.71 32.84
N GLY A 561 53.92 16.85 32.66
CA GLY A 561 54.89 15.79 33.00
C GLY A 561 54.76 14.53 32.12
N LEU A 562 54.30 14.68 30.88
CA LEU A 562 54.09 13.59 29.91
C LEU A 562 55.22 13.48 28.88
N ALA A 563 56.27 14.30 29.02
CA ALA A 563 57.41 14.39 28.11
C ALA A 563 58.61 13.61 28.64
#